data_AF-A0A967M2E6-F1
#
_entry.id   AF-A0A967M2E6-F1
#
_cell.length_a   1.000
_cell.length_b   1.000
_cell.length_c   1.000
_cell.angle_alpha   90.00
_cell.angle_beta   90.00
_cell.angle_gamma   90.00
#
_symmetry.space_group_name_H-M   'P 1'
#
loop_
_entity.id
_entity.type
_entity.pdbx_description
1 polymer ?
#
loop_
_entity_poly.entity_id
_entity_poly.type
_entity_poly.pdbx_seq_one_letter_code
_entity_poly.pdbx_strand_id
1 'polypeptide(L)' 'MAAAPVFETNLPGLTLRARGKVRDIYDLGDHLLIVATDRISAYDVVMPNGIPDKGRILTTISSFWF' A
#
# COMPACT_ATOMS: atom_id res chain seq x y z
N MET A 1 -10.02 18.60 -0.35
CA MET A 1 -10.81 17.37 -0.62
C MET A 1 -9.87 16.18 -0.45
N ALA A 2 -10.31 15.09 0.18
CA ALA A 2 -9.51 13.87 0.26
C ALA A 2 -9.33 13.30 -1.16
N ALA A 3 -8.13 12.82 -1.48
CA ALA A 3 -7.85 12.19 -2.78
C ALA A 3 -8.63 10.87 -2.92
N ALA A 4 -8.83 10.40 -4.15
CA ALA A 4 -9.42 9.09 -4.38
C ALA A 4 -8.55 8.00 -3.72
N PRO A 5 -9.16 6.96 -3.10
CA PRO A 5 -8.41 5.92 -2.43
C PRO A 5 -7.57 5.11 -3.41
N VAL A 6 -6.31 4.84 -3.05
CA VAL A 6 -5.40 4.01 -3.85
C VAL A 6 -5.64 2.54 -3.51
N PHE A 7 -6.21 1.78 -4.46
CA PHE A 7 -6.43 0.34 -4.27
C PHE A 7 -5.20 -0.48 -4.60
N GLU A 8 -4.55 -0.18 -5.71
CA GLU A 8 -3.34 -0.85 -6.18
C GLU A 8 -2.43 0.17 -6.83
N THR A 9 -1.15 -0.16 -6.93
CA THR A 9 -0.19 0.63 -7.69
C THR A 9 0.27 -0.12 -8.93
N ASN A 10 0.58 0.66 -9.96
CA ASN A 10 1.29 0.20 -11.14
C ASN A 10 2.42 1.20 -11.40
N LEU A 11 3.65 0.80 -11.10
CA LEU A 11 4.84 1.65 -11.21
C LEU A 11 5.70 1.11 -12.37
N PRO A 12 5.59 1.69 -13.57
CA PRO A 12 6.35 1.24 -14.73
C PRO A 12 7.85 1.24 -14.46
N GLY A 13 8.54 0.20 -14.91
CA GLY A 13 9.98 0.04 -14.71
C GLY A 13 10.39 -0.60 -13.38
N LEU A 14 9.44 -0.89 -12.48
CA LEU A 14 9.68 -1.68 -11.27
C LEU A 14 9.07 -3.07 -11.37
N THR A 15 9.79 -4.08 -10.90
CA THR A 15 9.29 -5.45 -10.84
C THR A 15 8.34 -5.59 -9.65
N LEU A 16 7.06 -5.84 -9.91
CA LEU A 16 6.10 -6.16 -8.85
C LEU A 16 6.44 -7.56 -8.30
N ARG A 17 6.89 -7.61 -7.05
CA ARG A 17 7.27 -8.84 -6.37
C ARG A 17 6.07 -9.56 -5.78
N ALA A 18 5.18 -8.82 -5.12
CA ALA A 18 3.99 -9.37 -4.49
C ALA A 18 2.90 -8.32 -4.28
N ARG A 19 1.64 -8.76 -4.33
CA ARG A 19 0.48 -7.98 -3.91
C ARG A 19 -0.20 -8.66 -2.73
N GLY A 20 -0.13 -8.04 -1.57
CA GLY A 20 -0.80 -8.50 -0.35
C GLY A 20 -2.23 -7.96 -0.23
N LYS A 21 -2.87 -8.19 0.92
CA LYS A 21 -4.21 -7.67 1.22
C LYS A 21 -4.27 -6.13 1.17
N VAL A 22 -3.23 -5.47 1.69
CA VAL A 22 -3.21 -4.00 1.88
C VAL A 22 -1.91 -3.31 1.44
N ARG A 23 -0.95 -4.05 0.89
CA ARG A 23 0.36 -3.54 0.45
C ARG A 23 0.76 -4.13 -0.89
N ASP A 24 1.40 -3.32 -1.71
CA ASP A 24 2.09 -3.75 -2.93
C ASP A 24 3.59 -3.67 -2.68
N ILE A 25 4.34 -4.69 -3.09
CA ILE A 25 5.79 -4.80 -2.86
C ILE A 25 6.49 -4.87 -4.19
N TYR A 26 7.42 -3.95 -4.42
CA TYR A 26 8.28 -3.92 -5.60
C TYR A 26 9.72 -4.27 -5.23
N ASP A 27 10.36 -4.99 -6.14
CA ASP A 27 11.77 -5.34 -6.05
C ASP A 27 12.63 -4.22 -6.62
N LEU A 28 13.62 -3.76 -5.85
CA LEU A 28 14.64 -2.78 -6.25
C LEU A 28 16.05 -3.41 -6.28
N GLY A 29 16.17 -4.74 -6.30
CA GLY A 29 17.43 -5.47 -6.21
C GLY A 29 17.83 -5.69 -4.74
N ASP A 30 18.71 -4.84 -4.22
CA ASP A 30 19.18 -4.94 -2.83
C ASP A 30 18.16 -4.42 -1.80
N HIS A 31 17.08 -3.80 -2.27
CA HIS A 31 16.05 -3.17 -1.45
C HIS A 31 14.65 -3.56 -1.90
N LEU A 32 13.67 -3.31 -1.02
CA LEU A 32 12.26 -3.46 -1.33
C LEU A 32 11.55 -2.12 -1.18
N LEU A 33 10.72 -1.78 -2.16
CA LEU A 33 9.74 -0.71 -2.03
C LEU A 33 8.43 -1.31 -1.54
N ILE A 34 7.99 -0.91 -0.35
CA ILE A 34 6.73 -1.34 0.26
C ILE A 34 5.74 -0.18 0.15
N VAL A 35 4.69 -0.33 -0.66
CA VAL A 35 3.64 0.67 -0.82
C VAL A 35 2.43 0.28 0.01
N ALA A 36 2.11 1.05 1.05
CA ALA A 36 0.86 0.90 1.79
C ALA A 36 -0.30 1.51 0.98
N THR A 37 -1.27 0.68 0.61
CA THR A 37 -2.48 1.12 -0.12
C THR A 37 -3.58 1.55 0.84
N ASP A 38 -4.65 2.16 0.30
CA ASP A 38 -5.84 2.56 1.06
C ASP A 38 -6.81 1.40 1.28
N ARG A 39 -6.52 0.20 0.75
CA ARG A 39 -7.26 -1.03 1.05
C ARG A 39 -7.20 -1.36 2.54
N ILE A 40 -8.33 -1.81 3.07
CA ILE A 40 -8.46 -2.32 4.44
C ILE A 40 -9.01 -3.75 4.38
N SER A 41 -8.54 -4.60 5.29
CA SER A 41 -9.08 -5.94 5.47
C SER A 41 -9.56 -6.14 6.90
N ALA A 42 -10.72 -6.77 7.06
CA ALA A 42 -11.24 -7.23 8.34
C ALA A 42 -11.99 -8.55 8.12
N TYR A 43 -12.01 -9.42 9.12
CA TYR A 43 -12.61 -10.77 9.03
C TYR A 43 -12.11 -11.55 7.79
N ASP A 44 -10.80 -11.48 7.55
CA ASP A 44 -10.12 -12.05 6.40
C ASP A 44 -10.50 -11.57 4.99
N VAL A 45 -11.47 -10.66 4.88
CA VAL A 45 -11.94 -10.10 3.60
C VAL A 45 -11.30 -8.72 3.36
N VAL A 46 -10.84 -8.47 2.13
CA VAL A 46 -10.47 -7.12 1.66
C VAL A 46 -11.74 -6.38 1.28
N MET A 47 -11.97 -5.23 1.90
CA MET A 47 -13.19 -4.46 1.70
C MET A 47 -13.22 -3.81 0.31
N PRO A 48 -14.40 -3.66 -0.33
CA PRO A 48 -14.53 -3.04 -1.64
C PRO A 48 -14.26 -1.53 -1.61
N ASN A 49 -14.44 -0.89 -0.44
CA ASN A 49 -14.18 0.52 -0.25
C ASN A 49 -12.85 0.73 0.48
N GLY A 50 -11.96 1.53 -0.12
CA GLY A 50 -10.74 1.99 0.53
C GLY A 50 -11.00 3.15 1.50
N ILE A 51 -10.08 3.38 2.42
CA ILE A 51 -10.08 4.56 3.31
C ILE A 51 -9.06 5.55 2.74
N PRO A 52 -9.49 6.68 2.15
CA PRO A 52 -8.57 7.70 1.64
C PRO A 52 -7.52 8.08 2.67
N ASP A 53 -6.28 8.29 2.22
CA ASP A 53 -5.12 8.70 3.02
C ASP A 53 -4.61 7.68 4.05
N LYS A 54 -5.27 6.53 4.24
CA LYS A 54 -4.82 5.50 5.20
C LYS A 54 -3.40 5.04 4.89
N GLY A 55 -3.09 4.75 3.63
CA GLY A 55 -1.75 4.32 3.20
C GLY A 55 -0.68 5.33 3.56
N ARG A 56 -0.95 6.62 3.32
CA ARG A 56 -0.07 7.74 3.65
C ARG A 56 0.18 7.84 5.15
N ILE A 57 -0.89 7.86 5.95
CA ILE A 57 -0.81 7.98 7.42
C ILE A 57 -0.04 6.79 8.02
N LEU A 58 -0.35 5.56 7.60
CA LEU A 58 0.33 4.37 8.11
C LEU A 58 1.80 4.32 7.71
N THR A 59 2.16 4.86 6.54
CA THR A 59 3.55 5.01 6.12
C THR A 59 4.28 5.98 7.04
N THR A 60 3.70 7.16 7.31
CA THR A 60 4.28 8.15 8.24
C THR A 60 4.46 7.58 9.66
N ILE A 61 3.47 6.87 10.18
CA ILE A 61 3.58 6.20 11.49
C ILE A 61 4.72 5.18 11.47
N SER A 62 4.82 4.36 10.43
CA SER A 62 5.91 3.37 10.33
C SER A 62 7.28 4.03 10.29
N SER A 63 7.45 5.11 9.50
CA SER A 63 8.70 5.88 9.43
C SER A 63 9.06 6.64 10.71
N PHE A 64 8.09 6.88 11.59
CA PHE A 64 8.38 7.46 12.91
C PHE A 64 8.92 6.41 13.89
N TRP A 65 8.39 5.18 13.83
CA TRP A 65 8.75 4.12 14.78
C TRP A 65 9.95 3.27 14.34
N PHE A 66 10.27 3.22 13.04
CA PHE A 66 11.36 2.45 12.46
C PHE A 66 12.30 3.36 11.68
#